data_AF-A0A2A4Z0B6-F1
#
_entry.id   AF-A0A2A4Z0B6-F1
#
_cell.length_a   1.000
_cell.length_b   1.000
_cell.length_c   1.000
_cell.angle_alpha   90.00
_cell.angle_beta   90.00
_cell.angle_gamma   90.00
#
_symmetry.space_group_name_H-M   'P 1'
#
loop_
_entity.id
_entity.type
_entity.pdbx_description
1 polymer ?
#
loop_
_entity_poly.entity_id
_entity_poly.type
_entity_poly.pdbx_seq_one_letter_code
_entity_poly.pdbx_strand_id
1 'polypeptide(L)'
;MADIIFFKSQDEFSDWLEEHSETNEIWVGYFRKSTGRASLTWSTSVDVALCFGWIVTLSSIADKGAEIDYENLKLEKPFNKFREYGQSKVADLIFALELQRKISKNNLDILSVACHPGVSKTELLRYDVPEMIETVDYMNANQGAFPTLFAATEELIATSSSNNYFYFGPDGKNEINGYPAPAFIEPYANNELVGNKLWNYAEKETGVKFNFES
;
A
#
# COMPACT_ATOMS: atom_id res chain seq x y z
N MET A 1 11.38 -26.57 -8.82
CA MET A 1 10.96 -25.27 -9.36
C MET A 1 9.55 -25.47 -9.85
N ALA A 2 8.62 -24.58 -9.48
CA ALA A 2 7.29 -24.59 -10.08
C ALA A 2 7.40 -24.39 -11.61
N ASP A 3 6.52 -25.05 -12.35
CA ASP A 3 6.47 -24.96 -13.81
C ASP A 3 5.99 -23.57 -14.26
N ILE A 4 6.47 -23.11 -15.42
CA ILE A 4 6.04 -21.84 -16.00
C ILE A 4 4.72 -22.05 -16.75
N ILE A 5 3.68 -21.30 -16.37
CA ILE A 5 2.35 -21.34 -16.99
C ILE A 5 2.17 -20.13 -17.90
N PHE A 6 1.58 -20.32 -19.08
CA PHE A 6 1.33 -19.26 -20.06
C PHE A 6 -0.17 -19.10 -20.28
N PHE A 7 -0.73 -17.98 -19.82
CA PHE A 7 -2.15 -17.64 -20.01
C PHE A 7 -2.36 -16.79 -21.26
N LYS A 8 -3.48 -17.00 -21.94
CA LYS A 8 -3.86 -16.29 -23.18
C LYS A 8 -4.70 -15.05 -22.92
N SER A 9 -5.40 -14.98 -21.79
CA SER A 9 -6.30 -13.89 -21.40
C SER A 9 -6.28 -13.64 -19.88
N GLN A 10 -6.92 -12.54 -19.46
CA GLN A 10 -7.13 -12.22 -18.05
C GLN A 10 -8.07 -13.24 -17.39
N ASP A 11 -9.17 -13.59 -18.06
CA ASP A 11 -10.12 -14.60 -17.58
C ASP A 11 -9.44 -15.93 -17.27
N GLU A 12 -8.58 -16.43 -18.17
CA GLU A 12 -7.87 -17.71 -17.96
C GLU A 12 -6.94 -17.67 -16.73
N PHE A 13 -6.36 -16.51 -16.44
CA PHE A 13 -5.52 -16.34 -15.25
C PHE A 13 -6.33 -16.13 -13.97
N SER A 14 -7.46 -15.41 -14.06
CA SER A 14 -8.40 -15.22 -12.95
C SER A 14 -8.99 -16.56 -12.51
N ASP A 15 -9.54 -17.33 -13.45
CA ASP A 15 -10.09 -18.67 -13.21
C ASP A 15 -9.04 -19.58 -12.54
N TRP A 16 -7.80 -19.51 -13.03
CA TRP A 16 -6.71 -20.29 -12.45
C TRP A 16 -6.43 -19.89 -10.99
N LEU A 17 -6.38 -18.59 -10.67
CA LEU A 17 -6.15 -18.12 -9.30
C LEU A 17 -7.29 -18.52 -8.35
N GLU A 18 -8.55 -18.48 -8.81
CA GLU A 18 -9.71 -18.94 -8.04
C GLU A 18 -9.63 -20.43 -7.70
N GLU A 19 -9.21 -21.26 -8.66
CA GLU A 19 -9.10 -22.71 -8.48
C GLU A 19 -7.87 -23.14 -7.66
N HIS A 20 -6.88 -22.26 -7.47
CA HIS A 20 -5.56 -22.60 -6.93
C HIS A 20 -5.16 -21.79 -5.68
N SER A 21 -6.14 -21.45 -4.81
CA SER A 21 -5.92 -20.66 -3.58
C SER A 21 -4.87 -21.20 -2.61
N GLU A 22 -4.62 -22.52 -2.62
CA GLU A 22 -3.63 -23.20 -1.78
C GLU A 22 -2.20 -23.18 -2.37
N THR A 23 -2.01 -22.57 -3.55
CA THR A 23 -0.71 -22.56 -4.24
C THR A 23 0.19 -21.46 -3.69
N ASN A 24 1.37 -21.83 -3.21
CA ASN A 24 2.31 -20.87 -2.62
C ASN A 24 3.03 -19.95 -3.62
N GLU A 25 3.20 -20.38 -4.87
CA GLU A 25 3.85 -19.59 -5.93
C GLU A 25 3.38 -19.99 -7.33
N ILE A 26 3.36 -19.04 -8.26
CA ILE A 26 3.18 -19.29 -9.69
C ILE A 26 4.23 -18.51 -10.49
N TRP A 27 4.79 -19.17 -11.51
CA TRP A 27 5.61 -18.51 -12.52
C TRP A 27 4.80 -18.27 -13.79
N VAL A 28 4.47 -17.00 -14.05
CA VAL A 28 3.70 -16.60 -15.24
C VAL A 28 4.64 -16.25 -16.39
N GLY A 29 4.51 -16.98 -17.50
CA GLY A 29 5.25 -16.76 -18.73
C GLY A 29 4.52 -15.83 -19.70
N TYR A 30 5.27 -14.91 -20.32
CA TYR A 30 4.75 -13.98 -21.32
C TYR A 30 5.43 -14.20 -22.68
N PHE A 31 4.65 -14.39 -23.75
CA PHE A 31 5.21 -14.42 -25.10
C PHE A 31 5.47 -13.01 -25.62
N ARG A 32 6.56 -12.83 -26.38
CA ARG A 32 6.81 -11.58 -27.10
C ARG A 32 5.75 -11.40 -28.20
N LYS A 33 5.33 -10.15 -28.43
CA LYS A 33 4.38 -9.80 -29.52
C LYS A 33 4.80 -10.37 -30.89
N SER A 34 6.11 -10.40 -31.18
CA SER A 34 6.66 -10.91 -32.43
C SER A 34 6.40 -12.40 -32.68
N THR A 35 6.04 -13.16 -31.64
CA THR A 35 5.75 -14.60 -31.78
C THR A 35 4.38 -14.88 -32.39
N GLY A 36 3.49 -13.89 -32.43
CA GLY A 36 2.10 -14.05 -32.88
C GLY A 36 1.23 -14.93 -31.97
N ARG A 37 1.74 -15.34 -30.81
CA ARG A 37 1.00 -16.15 -29.84
C ARG A 37 0.16 -15.26 -28.92
N ALA A 38 -1.07 -15.68 -28.64
CA ALA A 38 -1.88 -15.08 -27.59
C ALA A 38 -1.15 -15.22 -26.23
N SER A 39 -1.13 -14.14 -25.47
CA SER A 39 -0.42 -14.04 -24.20
C SER A 39 -1.00 -12.88 -23.40
N LEU A 40 -1.07 -13.04 -22.09
CA LEU A 40 -1.14 -11.90 -21.18
C LEU A 40 0.02 -10.93 -21.44
N THR A 41 -0.21 -9.67 -21.09
CA THR A 41 0.84 -8.69 -20.84
C THR A 41 1.09 -8.59 -19.34
N TRP A 42 2.26 -8.05 -18.96
CA TRP A 42 2.56 -7.81 -17.55
C TRP A 42 1.53 -6.88 -16.88
N SER A 43 1.03 -5.84 -17.56
CA SER A 43 0.04 -4.96 -16.92
C SER A 43 -1.27 -5.70 -16.66
N THR A 44 -1.77 -6.43 -17.66
CA THR A 44 -3.01 -7.20 -17.55
C THR A 44 -2.94 -8.32 -16.52
N SER A 45 -1.75 -8.92 -16.30
CA SER A 45 -1.57 -9.89 -15.22
C SER A 45 -1.54 -9.25 -13.85
N VAL A 46 -0.99 -8.03 -13.72
CA VAL A 46 -1.03 -7.27 -12.47
C VAL A 46 -2.47 -6.88 -12.15
N ASP A 47 -3.25 -6.44 -13.15
CA ASP A 47 -4.66 -6.10 -12.95
C ASP A 47 -5.46 -7.27 -12.36
N VAL A 48 -5.22 -8.50 -12.84
CA VAL A 48 -5.86 -9.71 -12.30
C VAL A 48 -5.29 -10.08 -10.92
N ALA A 49 -3.96 -10.09 -10.75
CA ALA A 49 -3.35 -10.49 -9.50
C ALA A 49 -3.73 -9.57 -8.32
N LEU A 50 -3.96 -8.28 -8.58
CA LEU A 50 -4.45 -7.32 -7.58
C LEU A 50 -5.86 -7.62 -7.08
N CYS A 51 -6.62 -8.47 -7.80
CA CYS A 51 -7.94 -8.93 -7.38
C CYS A 51 -7.89 -10.08 -6.36
N PHE A 52 -6.69 -10.55 -5.97
CA PHE A 52 -6.51 -11.66 -5.06
C PHE A 52 -5.55 -11.30 -3.92
N GLY A 53 -5.87 -11.73 -2.70
CA GLY A 53 -4.98 -11.55 -1.55
C GLY A 53 -4.92 -10.11 -1.05
N TRP A 54 -3.70 -9.62 -0.78
CA TRP A 54 -3.49 -8.39 -0.01
C TRP A 54 -2.73 -7.31 -0.79
N ILE A 55 -3.20 -6.07 -0.67
CA ILE A 55 -2.55 -4.87 -1.17
C ILE A 55 -1.94 -4.14 0.04
N VAL A 56 -0.60 -4.16 0.13
CA VAL A 56 0.15 -3.48 1.19
C VAL A 56 0.69 -2.14 0.68
N THR A 57 0.23 -1.05 1.28
CA THR A 57 0.70 0.30 0.98
C THR A 57 1.75 0.75 1.99
N LEU A 58 2.93 1.17 1.50
CA LEU A 58 4.02 1.63 2.36
C LEU A 58 3.97 3.15 2.57
N SER A 59 3.46 3.56 3.72
CA SER A 59 3.50 4.94 4.19
C SER A 59 4.80 5.22 4.99
N SER A 60 4.78 6.19 5.89
CA SER A 60 5.88 6.62 6.74
C SER A 60 5.30 7.33 7.94
N ILE A 61 6.00 7.30 9.08
CA ILE A 61 5.66 8.10 10.27
C ILE A 61 5.49 9.60 9.98
N ALA A 62 6.00 10.09 8.86
CA ALA A 62 5.77 11.44 8.36
C ALA A 62 4.30 11.74 7.97
N ASP A 63 3.42 10.73 7.92
CA ASP A 63 1.98 10.93 7.76
C ASP A 63 1.35 11.66 8.96
N LYS A 64 1.94 11.51 10.15
CA LYS A 64 1.43 12.09 11.39
C LYS A 64 1.42 13.61 11.34
N GLY A 65 0.22 14.18 11.53
CA GLY A 65 0.01 15.62 11.47
C GLY A 65 0.12 16.24 10.07
N ALA A 66 0.29 15.43 9.01
CA ALA A 66 0.24 15.90 7.64
C ALA A 66 -1.20 15.95 7.11
N GLU A 67 -1.43 16.87 6.18
CA GLU A 67 -2.72 17.03 5.50
C GLU A 67 -2.51 17.20 3.99
N ILE A 68 -3.56 16.96 3.22
CA ILE A 68 -3.59 17.19 1.78
C ILE A 68 -3.92 18.65 1.48
N ASP A 69 -2.97 19.37 0.90
CA ASP A 69 -3.14 20.66 0.24
C ASP A 69 -3.52 20.44 -1.23
N TYR A 70 -4.83 20.31 -1.48
CA TYR A 70 -5.39 20.10 -2.82
C TYR A 70 -5.05 21.21 -3.83
N GLU A 71 -4.66 22.40 -3.35
CA GLU A 71 -4.21 23.52 -4.18
C GLU A 71 -2.71 23.48 -4.45
N ASN A 72 -2.01 22.42 -4.03
CA ASN A 72 -0.56 22.27 -4.20
C ASN A 72 -0.09 20.82 -4.44
N LEU A 73 -0.98 19.93 -4.90
CA LEU A 73 -0.62 18.54 -5.19
C LEU A 73 0.39 18.41 -6.36
N LYS A 74 0.52 19.45 -7.18
CA LYS A 74 1.47 19.54 -8.32
C LYS A 74 2.74 20.33 -8.00
N LEU A 75 2.98 20.67 -6.74
CA LEU A 75 4.16 21.43 -6.28
C LEU A 75 4.28 22.82 -6.91
N GLU A 76 3.15 23.53 -7.01
CA GLU A 76 3.06 24.87 -7.62
C GLU A 76 3.41 25.99 -6.63
N LYS A 77 3.44 25.71 -5.32
CA LYS A 77 3.85 26.62 -4.24
C LYS A 77 5.32 26.39 -3.85
N PRO A 78 5.99 27.32 -3.13
CA PRO A 78 7.38 27.15 -2.71
C PRO A 78 7.62 25.85 -1.96
N PHE A 79 8.60 25.07 -2.42
CA PHE A 79 8.85 23.71 -1.94
C PHE A 79 9.30 23.66 -0.48
N ASN A 80 8.71 22.77 0.31
CA ASN A 80 9.11 22.42 1.66
C ASN A 80 9.24 20.90 1.79
N LYS A 81 10.46 20.40 2.01
CA LYS A 81 10.73 18.96 1.97
C LYS A 81 9.84 18.12 2.92
N PHE A 82 9.62 18.59 4.15
CA PHE A 82 8.85 17.84 5.15
C PHE A 82 7.36 17.86 4.88
N ARG A 83 6.81 19.02 4.52
CA ARG A 83 5.39 19.15 4.19
C ARG A 83 5.04 18.29 2.97
N GLU A 84 5.86 18.34 1.93
CA GLU A 84 5.61 17.63 0.69
C GLU A 84 5.74 16.11 0.87
N TYR A 85 6.75 15.68 1.63
CA TYR A 85 6.92 14.28 1.96
C TYR A 85 5.80 13.76 2.86
N GLY A 86 5.45 14.49 3.92
CA GLY A 86 4.35 14.14 4.82
C GLY A 86 3.01 14.07 4.08
N GLN A 87 2.73 15.03 3.19
CA GLN A 87 1.55 15.01 2.31
C GLN A 87 1.51 13.75 1.45
N SER A 88 2.64 13.33 0.86
CA SER A 88 2.68 12.09 0.06
C SER A 88 2.38 10.85 0.91
N LYS A 89 2.82 10.84 2.18
CA LYS A 89 2.70 9.68 3.07
C LYS A 89 1.33 9.58 3.73
N VAL A 90 0.71 10.72 4.08
CA VAL A 90 -0.70 10.71 4.48
C VAL A 90 -1.61 10.38 3.30
N ALA A 91 -1.26 10.75 2.05
CA ALA A 91 -1.99 10.31 0.87
C ALA A 91 -1.95 8.78 0.69
N ASP A 92 -0.79 8.16 0.87
CA ASP A 92 -0.62 6.69 0.85
C ASP A 92 -1.53 6.02 1.89
N LEU A 93 -1.56 6.52 3.13
CA LEU A 93 -2.41 5.99 4.20
C LEU A 93 -3.90 6.17 3.88
N ILE A 94 -4.32 7.37 3.46
CA ILE A 94 -5.71 7.66 3.07
C ILE A 94 -6.14 6.74 1.92
N PHE A 95 -5.27 6.52 0.92
CA PHE A 95 -5.55 5.63 -0.21
C PHE A 95 -5.84 4.20 0.26
N ALA A 96 -4.99 3.62 1.11
CA ALA A 96 -5.18 2.25 1.60
C ALA A 96 -6.49 2.11 2.39
N LEU A 97 -6.78 3.07 3.29
CA LEU A 97 -8.01 3.07 4.08
C LEU A 97 -9.26 3.22 3.20
N GLU A 98 -9.23 4.10 2.20
CA GLU A 98 -10.36 4.29 1.30
C GLU A 98 -10.53 3.10 0.34
N LEU A 99 -9.44 2.51 -0.15
CA LEU A 99 -9.48 1.27 -0.94
C LEU A 99 -10.14 0.15 -0.13
N GLN A 100 -9.76 -0.03 1.14
CA GLN A 100 -10.38 -1.01 2.02
C GLN A 100 -11.88 -0.75 2.22
N ARG A 101 -12.30 0.51 2.43
CA ARG A 101 -13.74 0.84 2.53
C ARG A 101 -14.50 0.45 1.27
N LYS A 102 -13.92 0.70 0.09
CA LYS A 102 -14.53 0.33 -1.20
C LYS A 102 -14.56 -1.17 -1.40
N ILE A 103 -13.50 -1.90 -1.04
CA ILE A 103 -13.47 -3.38 -1.06
C ILE A 103 -14.57 -3.95 -0.16
N SER A 104 -14.62 -3.54 1.12
CA SER A 104 -15.63 -4.00 2.07
C SER A 104 -17.06 -3.70 1.62
N LYS A 105 -17.29 -2.51 1.04
CA LYS A 105 -18.60 -2.11 0.53
C LYS A 105 -19.09 -3.00 -0.63
N ASN A 106 -18.17 -3.49 -1.46
CA ASN A 106 -18.47 -4.34 -2.61
C ASN A 106 -18.31 -5.83 -2.33
N ASN A 107 -18.00 -6.23 -1.09
CA ASN A 107 -17.78 -7.62 -0.68
C ASN A 107 -16.71 -8.35 -1.52
N LEU A 108 -15.64 -7.64 -1.90
CA LEU A 108 -14.52 -8.26 -2.61
C LEU A 108 -13.63 -9.01 -1.61
N ASP A 109 -13.13 -10.18 -2.03
CA ASP A 109 -12.23 -11.02 -1.22
C ASP A 109 -10.77 -10.57 -1.35
N ILE A 110 -10.56 -9.28 -1.07
CA ILE A 110 -9.26 -8.60 -1.12
C ILE A 110 -9.09 -7.84 0.19
N LEU A 111 -7.85 -7.70 0.63
CA LEU A 111 -7.52 -6.89 1.79
C LEU A 111 -6.61 -5.73 1.37
N SER A 112 -6.92 -4.50 1.76
CA SER A 112 -6.02 -3.36 1.65
C SER A 112 -5.58 -2.90 3.03
N VAL A 113 -4.26 -2.84 3.21
CA VAL A 113 -3.61 -2.43 4.45
C VAL A 113 -2.49 -1.46 4.16
N ALA A 114 -2.12 -0.68 5.17
CA ALA A 114 -0.96 0.17 5.14
C ALA A 114 0.04 -0.24 6.22
N CYS A 115 1.30 0.15 6.05
CA CYS A 115 2.31 0.06 7.08
C CYS A 115 3.31 1.23 7.00
N HIS A 116 4.06 1.44 8.08
CA HIS A 116 5.23 2.33 8.06
C HIS A 116 6.43 1.68 8.77
N PRO A 117 7.66 1.95 8.33
CA PRO A 117 8.87 1.30 8.84
C PRO A 117 9.41 1.98 10.11
N GLY A 118 8.59 2.74 10.83
CA GLY A 118 9.06 3.68 11.85
C GLY A 118 10.00 4.74 11.28
N VAL A 119 11.04 5.07 12.06
CA VAL A 119 12.12 5.95 11.64
C VAL A 119 13.33 5.11 11.24
N SER A 120 13.60 5.05 9.95
CA SER A 120 14.88 4.54 9.42
C SER A 120 15.86 5.70 9.21
N LYS A 121 17.17 5.41 9.13
CA LYS A 121 18.21 6.38 8.73
C LYS A 121 18.08 6.76 7.24
N THR A 122 16.93 7.32 6.86
CA THR A 122 16.69 7.87 5.53
C THR A 122 17.51 9.14 5.30
N GLU A 123 17.71 9.49 4.03
CA GLU A 123 18.41 10.71 3.64
C GLU A 123 17.70 12.00 4.13
N LEU A 124 16.39 11.93 4.43
CA LEU A 124 15.60 13.04 4.99
C LEU A 124 16.08 13.46 6.39
N LEU A 125 16.34 12.51 7.29
CA LEU A 125 16.87 12.84 8.62
C LEU A 125 18.38 13.08 8.59
N ARG A 126 19.09 12.42 7.66
CA ARG A 126 20.55 12.51 7.57
C ARG A 126 21.05 13.91 7.22
N TYR A 127 20.35 14.63 6.35
CA TYR A 127 20.80 15.93 5.85
C TYR A 127 20.01 17.13 6.39
N ASP A 128 18.73 16.96 6.71
CA ASP A 128 17.86 18.12 7.02
C ASP A 128 17.59 18.30 8.52
N VAL A 129 17.76 17.26 9.36
CA VAL A 129 17.61 17.36 10.83
C VAL A 129 18.73 16.58 11.55
N PRO A 130 20.00 16.95 11.38
CA PRO A 130 21.13 16.18 11.91
C PRO A 130 21.11 16.03 13.43
N GLU A 131 20.48 16.97 14.15
CA GLU A 131 20.32 16.94 15.61
C GLU A 131 19.46 15.77 16.11
N MET A 132 18.56 15.25 15.27
CA MET A 132 17.76 14.04 15.59
C MET A 132 18.56 12.74 15.40
N ILE A 133 19.69 12.77 14.68
CA ILE A 133 20.52 11.59 14.38
C ILE A 133 21.11 10.92 15.62
N GLU A 134 21.38 11.69 16.67
CA GLU A 134 21.99 11.14 17.89
C GLU A 134 20.96 10.77 18.97
N THR A 135 19.71 11.21 18.82
CA THR A 135 18.67 11.08 19.86
C THR A 135 17.57 10.09 19.53
N VAL A 136 17.51 9.62 18.28
CA VAL A 136 16.52 8.65 17.81
C VAL A 136 17.18 7.28 17.70
N ASP A 137 16.58 6.28 18.35
CA ASP A 137 16.97 4.88 18.18
C ASP A 137 16.31 4.34 16.91
N TYR A 138 17.10 4.23 15.84
CA TYR A 138 16.62 3.94 14.48
C TYR A 138 16.35 2.46 14.24
N MET A 139 15.36 2.17 13.40
CA MET A 139 15.28 0.85 12.78
C MET A 139 16.37 0.72 11.71
N ASN A 140 17.16 -0.35 11.77
CA ASN A 140 18.02 -0.73 10.65
C ASN A 140 17.17 -1.29 9.49
N ALA A 141 17.78 -1.49 8.31
CA ALA A 141 17.04 -1.87 7.11
C ALA A 141 16.21 -3.16 7.27
N ASN A 142 16.75 -4.17 7.98
CA ASN A 142 16.04 -5.42 8.24
C ASN A 142 14.89 -5.25 9.22
N GLN A 143 15.06 -4.47 10.28
CA GLN A 143 13.98 -4.15 11.22
C GLN A 143 12.89 -3.32 10.54
N GLY A 144 13.26 -2.33 9.74
CA GLY A 144 12.30 -1.49 9.01
C GLY A 144 11.42 -2.26 8.02
N ALA A 145 11.84 -3.46 7.61
CA ALA A 145 11.02 -4.36 6.79
C ALA A 145 9.97 -5.14 7.59
N PHE A 146 10.10 -5.22 8.93
CA PHE A 146 9.18 -6.02 9.76
C PHE A 146 7.73 -5.57 9.63
N PRO A 147 7.38 -4.26 9.67
CA PRO A 147 5.98 -3.85 9.53
C PRO A 147 5.38 -4.21 8.17
N THR A 148 6.17 -4.15 7.10
CA THR A 148 5.72 -4.55 5.76
C THR A 148 5.50 -6.06 5.66
N LEU A 149 6.43 -6.87 6.18
CA LEU A 149 6.27 -8.32 6.20
C LEU A 149 5.05 -8.72 7.04
N PHE A 150 4.91 -8.13 8.23
CA PHE A 150 3.77 -8.36 9.09
C PHE A 150 2.45 -7.99 8.40
N ALA A 151 2.37 -6.80 7.81
CA ALA A 151 1.21 -6.37 7.04
C ALA A 151 0.92 -7.24 5.81
N ALA A 152 1.90 -8.00 5.30
CA ALA A 152 1.76 -8.88 4.14
C ALA A 152 1.45 -10.35 4.50
N THR A 153 1.63 -10.76 5.76
CA THR A 153 1.51 -12.18 6.16
C THR A 153 0.64 -12.44 7.39
N GLU A 154 0.29 -11.43 8.19
CA GLU A 154 -0.38 -11.66 9.47
C GLU A 154 -1.88 -12.00 9.36
N GLU A 155 -2.24 -13.25 9.66
CA GLU A 155 -3.64 -13.73 9.63
C GLU A 155 -4.59 -12.95 10.56
N LEU A 156 -4.07 -12.25 11.57
CA LEU A 156 -4.86 -11.38 12.46
C LEU A 156 -5.62 -10.29 11.71
N ILE A 157 -5.18 -9.89 10.52
CA ILE A 157 -5.87 -8.86 9.72
C ILE A 157 -7.17 -9.41 9.10
N ALA A 158 -7.24 -10.72 8.87
CA ALA A 158 -8.41 -11.38 8.27
C ALA A 158 -9.48 -11.83 9.29
N THR A 159 -9.16 -11.90 10.59
CA THR A 159 -9.99 -12.65 11.57
C THR A 159 -10.73 -11.80 12.60
N SER A 160 -10.43 -10.50 12.77
CA SER A 160 -11.05 -9.70 13.83
C SER A 160 -12.24 -8.86 13.37
N SER A 161 -13.43 -9.47 13.32
CA SER A 161 -14.74 -8.80 13.10
C SER A 161 -15.12 -7.67 14.08
N SER A 162 -14.20 -7.26 14.97
CA SER A 162 -14.42 -6.21 15.98
C SER A 162 -13.29 -5.17 16.09
N ASN A 163 -12.11 -5.36 15.51
CA ASN A 163 -11.00 -4.39 15.53
C ASN A 163 -10.11 -4.53 14.28
N ASN A 164 -10.62 -4.19 13.10
CA ASN A 164 -9.82 -4.24 11.89
C ASN A 164 -8.77 -3.11 11.89
N TYR A 165 -7.53 -3.46 12.24
CA TYR A 165 -6.39 -2.59 12.06
C TYR A 165 -5.92 -2.68 10.61
N PHE A 166 -6.00 -1.57 9.89
CA PHE A 166 -5.53 -1.46 8.50
C PHE A 166 -4.24 -0.63 8.40
N TYR A 167 -3.58 -0.36 9.53
CA TYR A 167 -2.32 0.36 9.57
C TYR A 167 -1.39 -0.23 10.63
N PHE A 168 -0.16 -0.55 10.23
CA PHE A 168 0.84 -1.20 11.08
C PHE A 168 2.13 -0.40 11.15
N GLY A 169 2.74 -0.41 12.33
CA GLY A 169 3.96 0.32 12.61
C GLY A 169 4.67 -0.27 13.82
N PRO A 170 5.82 0.28 14.20
CA PRO A 170 6.52 -0.18 15.38
C PRO A 170 5.79 0.20 16.68
N ASP A 171 5.81 -0.67 17.68
CA ASP A 171 5.14 -0.50 18.98
C ASP A 171 5.88 0.40 19.98
N GLY A 172 7.08 0.85 19.66
CA GLY A 172 7.89 1.69 20.53
C GLY A 172 7.36 3.10 20.66
N LYS A 173 8.09 3.92 21.42
CA LYS A 173 7.66 5.29 21.74
C LYS A 173 7.40 6.10 20.47
N ASN A 174 6.19 6.66 20.36
CA ASN A 174 5.72 7.43 19.20
C ASN A 174 5.76 6.66 17.86
N GLU A 175 5.86 5.32 17.91
CA GLU A 175 6.02 4.42 16.75
C GLU A 175 7.32 4.62 15.97
N ILE A 176 8.37 5.08 16.66
CA ILE A 176 9.68 5.34 16.06
C ILE A 176 10.42 4.04 15.72
N ASN A 177 10.38 3.05 16.59
CA ASN A 177 11.07 1.78 16.48
C ASN A 177 10.35 0.70 17.30
N GLY A 178 10.79 -0.55 17.24
CA GLY A 178 10.17 -1.66 17.96
C GLY A 178 9.71 -2.78 17.03
N TYR A 179 8.74 -3.57 17.48
CA TYR A 179 8.16 -4.67 16.73
C TYR A 179 6.85 -4.24 16.05
N PRO A 180 6.44 -4.91 14.95
CA PRO A 180 5.17 -4.61 14.30
C PRO A 180 3.98 -4.73 15.25
N ALA A 181 3.14 -3.71 15.25
CA ALA A 181 1.89 -3.62 15.98
C ALA A 181 0.92 -2.71 15.22
N PRO A 182 -0.37 -2.69 15.59
CA PRO A 182 -1.28 -1.68 15.09
C PRO A 182 -0.77 -0.25 15.34
N ALA A 183 -0.73 0.56 14.29
CA ALA A 183 -0.32 1.95 14.34
C ALA A 183 -1.51 2.89 14.53
N PHE A 184 -1.24 4.07 15.10
CA PHE A 184 -2.24 5.11 15.27
C PHE A 184 -2.62 5.72 13.92
N ILE A 185 -3.91 5.77 13.64
CA ILE A 185 -4.46 6.45 12.46
C ILE A 185 -5.01 7.81 12.91
N GLU A 186 -4.43 8.89 12.42
CA GLU A 186 -4.90 10.24 12.70
C GLU A 186 -6.35 10.45 12.21
N PRO A 187 -7.20 11.20 12.95
CA PRO A 187 -8.58 11.45 12.56
C PRO A 187 -8.74 12.04 11.15
N TYR A 188 -7.77 12.83 10.70
CA TYR A 188 -7.75 13.36 9.33
C TYR A 188 -7.66 12.24 8.28
N ALA A 189 -6.73 11.31 8.45
CA ALA A 189 -6.54 10.19 7.53
C ALA A 189 -7.70 9.20 7.57
N ASN A 190 -8.32 9.00 8.75
CA ASN A 190 -9.48 8.13 8.90
C ASN A 190 -10.82 8.77 8.44
N ASN A 191 -10.81 10.02 7.99
CA ASN A 191 -12.04 10.70 7.59
C ASN A 191 -12.50 10.24 6.18
N GLU A 192 -13.70 9.67 6.10
CA GLU A 192 -14.27 9.18 4.84
C GLU A 192 -14.46 10.28 3.78
N LEU A 193 -14.77 11.53 4.17
CA LEU A 193 -14.87 12.64 3.23
C LEU A 193 -13.51 13.01 2.64
N VAL A 194 -12.45 12.94 3.45
CA VAL A 194 -11.07 13.15 2.99
C VAL A 194 -10.66 12.02 2.04
N GLY A 195 -10.97 10.77 2.41
CA GLY A 195 -10.75 9.58 1.57
C GLY A 195 -11.40 9.71 0.20
N ASN A 196 -12.70 9.96 0.16
CA ASN A 196 -13.43 10.12 -1.10
C ASN A 196 -12.91 11.31 -1.93
N LYS A 197 -12.54 12.42 -1.29
CA LYS A 197 -12.00 13.59 -2.01
C LYS A 197 -10.66 13.27 -2.67
N LEU A 198 -9.75 12.59 -1.96
CA LEU A 198 -8.46 12.18 -2.50
C LEU A 198 -8.64 11.16 -3.63
N TRP A 199 -9.53 10.18 -3.44
CA TRP A 199 -9.86 9.18 -4.45
C TRP A 199 -10.33 9.82 -5.76
N ASN A 200 -11.33 10.70 -5.69
CA ASN A 200 -11.88 11.39 -6.85
C ASN A 200 -10.83 12.26 -7.55
N TYR A 201 -9.94 12.91 -6.78
CA TYR A 201 -8.82 13.64 -7.34
C TYR A 201 -7.87 12.71 -8.10
N ALA A 202 -7.48 11.58 -7.51
CA ALA A 202 -6.57 10.62 -8.10
C ALA A 202 -7.14 10.02 -9.40
N GLU A 203 -8.41 9.62 -9.43
CA GLU A 203 -9.06 9.10 -10.64
C GLU A 203 -9.06 10.15 -11.77
N LYS A 204 -9.36 11.41 -11.42
CA LYS A 204 -9.37 12.50 -12.40
C LYS A 204 -7.99 12.77 -12.99
N GLU A 205 -6.95 12.84 -12.16
CA GLU A 205 -5.60 13.20 -12.61
C GLU A 205 -4.87 12.04 -13.30
N THR A 206 -5.13 10.81 -12.89
CA THR A 206 -4.51 9.61 -13.49
C THR A 206 -5.30 9.08 -14.69
N GLY A 207 -6.59 9.40 -14.79
CA GLY A 207 -7.50 8.80 -15.76
C GLY A 207 -7.83 7.32 -15.47
N VAL A 208 -7.34 6.78 -14.35
CA VAL A 208 -7.61 5.41 -13.90
C VAL A 208 -8.91 5.41 -13.11
N LYS A 209 -9.79 4.48 -13.42
CA LYS A 209 -11.00 4.20 -12.64
C LYS A 209 -10.97 2.77 -12.18
N PHE A 210 -11.28 2.56 -10.91
CA PHE A 210 -11.41 1.22 -10.37
C PHE A 210 -12.86 0.77 -10.55
N ASN A 211 -13.05 -0.33 -11.28
CA ASN A 211 -14.33 -1.00 -11.30
C ASN A 211 -14.38 -1.97 -10.11
N PHE A 212 -15.28 -1.69 -9.16
CA PHE A 212 -15.51 -2.57 -8.01
C PHE A 212 -16.73 -3.47 -8.21
N GLU A 213 -17.38 -3.40 -9.39
CA GLU A 213 -18.45 -4.31 -9.78
C GLU A 213 -17.83 -5.60 -10.33
N SER A 214 -18.18 -6.72 -9.71
CA SER A 214 -17.94 -8.09 -10.18
C SER A 214 -18.92 -8.49 -11.28
#